data_AF-A0A7D9LB40-F1
#
_entry.id   AF-A0A7D9LB40-F1
#
_cell.length_a   1.000
_cell.length_b   1.000
_cell.length_c   1.000
_cell.angle_alpha   90.00
_cell.angle_beta   90.00
_cell.angle_gamma   90.00
#
_symmetry.space_group_name_H-M   'P 1'
#
loop_
_entity.id
_entity.type
_entity.pdbx_description
1 polymer ?
#
loop_
_entity_poly.entity_id
_entity_poly.type
_entity_poly.pdbx_seq_one_letter_code
_entity_poly.pdbx_strand_id
1 'polypeptide(L)'
;MLPTPEVVKARKPLRQTKETKEQPPVVDIEEHEIDPFGTDLQMPGHRNIESAANGASVTYSITPQYDDPINQLTSSRQVVRSILVNELKKMGGIKYTETLKARMSKEVGNDKTKKDSVYFKSKTGTVTNFDDIERTAVFNQQMIISRIESFQNLGSNWVVMNIESHYVNIATYKPLAGSSYMELPEDIKQL
;
A
#
# COMPACT_ATOMS: atom_id res chain seq x y z
N MET A 1 66.52 -12.15 55.27
CA MET A 1 67.48 -13.00 54.55
C MET A 1 66.76 -13.68 53.38
N LEU A 2 67.49 -14.05 52.34
CA LEU A 2 67.07 -14.98 51.27
C LEU A 2 67.03 -16.44 51.84
N PRO A 3 66.50 -17.48 51.15
CA PRO A 3 66.43 -17.60 49.68
C PRO A 3 65.19 -18.26 49.04
N THR A 4 65.19 -18.24 47.70
CA THR A 4 64.48 -19.12 46.77
C THR A 4 64.98 -20.58 46.86
N PRO A 5 64.26 -21.58 46.31
CA PRO A 5 64.64 -22.03 44.96
C PRO A 5 63.46 -22.38 44.02
N GLU A 6 63.78 -22.56 42.74
CA GLU A 6 62.87 -23.04 41.69
C GLU A 6 62.70 -24.58 41.70
N VAL A 7 61.76 -25.11 40.91
CA VAL A 7 62.06 -25.85 39.65
C VAL A 7 60.77 -26.36 38.97
N VAL A 8 60.79 -26.36 37.63
CA VAL A 8 59.69 -26.69 36.70
C VAL A 8 59.51 -28.20 36.47
N LYS A 9 58.26 -28.69 36.35
CA LYS A 9 57.72 -29.74 35.43
C LYS A 9 56.27 -30.11 35.83
N ALA A 10 55.35 -30.52 34.94
CA ALA A 10 55.27 -30.45 33.47
C ALA A 10 53.77 -30.56 33.04
N ARG A 11 53.40 -30.02 31.87
CA ARG A 11 52.03 -30.16 31.33
C ARG A 11 51.81 -31.55 30.73
N LYS A 12 50.59 -32.09 30.87
CA LYS A 12 49.99 -33.09 29.95
C LYS A 12 48.60 -32.59 29.50
N PRO A 13 48.19 -32.85 28.25
CA PRO A 13 47.02 -32.20 27.66
C PRO A 13 45.69 -32.87 28.04
N LEU A 14 44.63 -32.06 28.13
CA LEU A 14 43.24 -32.52 28.06
C LEU A 14 42.91 -32.95 26.61
N ARG A 15 41.97 -33.90 26.48
CA ARG A 15 41.62 -34.50 25.17
C ARG A 15 40.95 -33.49 24.23
N GLN A 16 41.25 -33.63 22.94
CA GLN A 16 40.52 -32.97 21.86
C GLN A 16 39.10 -33.52 21.77
N THR A 17 38.10 -32.64 21.81
CA THR A 17 36.80 -32.90 21.17
C THR A 17 36.92 -32.41 19.72
N LYS A 18 36.42 -33.18 18.74
CA LYS A 18 36.54 -32.83 17.33
C LYS A 18 35.51 -31.77 16.95
N GLU A 19 35.95 -30.59 16.52
CA GLU A 19 35.12 -29.67 15.73
C GLU A 19 35.02 -30.21 14.30
N THR A 20 33.87 -30.80 13.94
CA THR A 20 33.56 -31.07 12.54
C THR A 20 33.19 -29.75 11.87
N LYS A 21 34.06 -29.26 10.99
CA LYS A 21 33.72 -28.14 10.10
C LYS A 21 32.82 -28.63 8.97
N GLU A 22 31.51 -28.57 9.19
CA GLU A 22 30.56 -28.65 8.08
C GLU A 22 30.63 -27.34 7.29
N GLN A 23 31.16 -27.42 6.07
CA GLN A 23 30.95 -26.38 5.07
C GLN A 23 29.54 -26.58 4.49
N PRO A 24 28.72 -25.52 4.34
CA PRO A 24 27.48 -25.65 3.57
C PRO A 24 27.82 -26.05 2.12
N PRO A 25 27.00 -26.89 1.47
CA PRO A 25 27.28 -27.32 0.11
C PRO A 25 27.24 -26.13 -0.85
N VAL A 26 28.19 -26.09 -1.78
CA VAL A 26 28.08 -25.23 -2.97
C VAL A 26 26.92 -25.76 -3.79
N VAL A 27 25.92 -24.92 -4.01
CA VAL A 27 24.82 -25.17 -4.95
C VAL A 27 25.17 -24.42 -6.22
N ASP A 28 25.30 -25.13 -7.33
CA ASP A 28 25.49 -24.52 -8.64
C ASP A 28 24.25 -23.68 -8.99
N ILE A 29 24.46 -22.39 -9.24
CA ILE A 29 23.41 -21.47 -9.64
C ILE A 29 23.37 -21.47 -11.17
N GLU A 30 22.42 -22.19 -11.76
CA GLU A 30 22.07 -21.98 -13.17
C GLU A 30 21.52 -20.55 -13.31
N GLU A 31 22.10 -19.76 -14.22
CA GLU A 31 21.70 -18.37 -14.48
C GLU A 31 20.35 -18.34 -15.22
N HIS A 32 19.26 -18.51 -14.48
CA HIS A 32 17.92 -18.35 -15.01
C HIS A 32 17.65 -16.86 -15.30
N GLU A 33 17.50 -16.50 -16.58
CA GLU A 33 17.19 -15.14 -17.01
C GLU A 33 15.93 -14.59 -16.29
N ILE A 34 16.11 -13.53 -15.49
CA ILE A 34 15.02 -12.91 -14.74
C ILE A 34 14.25 -11.97 -15.68
N ASP A 35 13.06 -12.38 -16.13
CA ASP A 35 12.10 -11.48 -16.75
C ASP A 35 11.74 -10.34 -15.77
N PRO A 36 12.10 -9.07 -16.07
CA PRO A 36 11.83 -7.95 -15.16
C PRO A 36 10.34 -7.59 -15.05
N PHE A 37 9.45 -8.24 -15.81
CA PHE A 37 8.00 -8.07 -15.77
C PHE A 37 7.22 -9.38 -15.58
N GLY A 38 7.87 -10.40 -15.01
CA GLY A 38 7.31 -11.74 -14.77
C GLY A 38 5.93 -11.73 -14.10
N THR A 39 4.98 -12.44 -14.70
CA THR A 39 3.56 -12.43 -14.31
C THR A 39 3.24 -13.54 -13.30
N ASP A 40 3.62 -13.34 -12.03
CA ASP A 40 2.78 -13.74 -10.88
C ASP A 40 3.34 -13.20 -9.55
N LEU A 41 2.77 -12.10 -9.05
CA LEU A 41 3.04 -11.56 -7.71
C LEU A 41 1.79 -11.68 -6.83
N GLN A 42 1.66 -12.81 -6.12
CA GLN A 42 0.74 -12.94 -4.99
C GLN A 42 1.24 -12.12 -3.78
N MET A 43 1.17 -10.79 -3.89
CA MET A 43 1.51 -9.88 -2.80
C MET A 43 0.48 -10.00 -1.67
N PRO A 44 0.91 -10.12 -0.40
CA PRO A 44 0.00 -10.32 0.72
C PRO A 44 -0.92 -9.12 0.95
N GLY A 45 -2.14 -9.40 1.41
CA GLY A 45 -2.99 -8.40 2.05
C GLY A 45 -3.99 -7.64 1.16
N HIS A 46 -4.26 -8.08 -0.07
CA HIS A 46 -5.39 -7.55 -0.86
C HIS A 46 -6.33 -8.64 -1.36
N ARG A 47 -7.64 -8.37 -1.38
CA ARG A 47 -8.68 -9.24 -1.96
C ARG A 47 -9.66 -8.44 -2.80
N ASN A 48 -9.95 -8.91 -4.00
CA ASN A 48 -11.14 -8.48 -4.75
C ASN A 48 -12.37 -8.89 -3.93
N ILE A 49 -13.27 -7.94 -3.65
CA ILE A 49 -14.47 -8.17 -2.84
C ILE A 49 -15.68 -8.35 -3.75
N GLU A 50 -15.91 -7.38 -4.63
CA GLU A 50 -17.10 -7.24 -5.45
C GLU A 50 -16.75 -6.56 -6.79
N SER A 51 -17.48 -6.94 -7.84
CA SER A 51 -17.52 -6.21 -9.10
C SER A 51 -18.93 -5.68 -9.35
N ALA A 52 -19.05 -4.39 -9.65
CA ALA A 52 -20.32 -3.72 -9.82
C ALA A 52 -20.50 -3.24 -11.28
N ALA A 53 -21.76 -2.98 -11.66
CA ALA A 53 -22.16 -2.57 -13.00
C ALA A 53 -21.56 -3.46 -14.11
N ASN A 54 -21.83 -4.77 -14.05
CA ASN A 54 -21.36 -5.78 -15.03
C ASN A 54 -19.83 -5.80 -15.19
N GLY A 55 -19.07 -5.57 -14.11
CA GLY A 55 -17.62 -5.54 -14.13
C GLY A 55 -17.00 -4.21 -14.57
N ALA A 56 -17.80 -3.17 -14.83
CA ALA A 56 -17.30 -1.83 -15.13
C ALA A 56 -16.60 -1.15 -13.94
N SER A 57 -16.82 -1.66 -12.72
CA SER A 57 -16.03 -1.32 -11.53
C SER A 57 -15.71 -2.54 -10.66
N VAL A 58 -14.55 -2.48 -9.99
CA VAL A 58 -13.98 -3.52 -9.13
C VAL A 58 -13.48 -2.89 -7.83
N THR A 59 -13.78 -3.52 -6.70
CA THR A 59 -13.34 -3.05 -5.37
C THR A 59 -12.32 -4.01 -4.76
N TYR A 60 -11.16 -3.46 -4.43
CA TYR A 60 -10.08 -4.16 -3.74
C TYR A 60 -10.07 -3.76 -2.27
N SER A 61 -10.25 -4.73 -1.37
CA SER A 61 -9.87 -4.57 0.04
C SER A 61 -8.36 -4.58 0.17
N ILE A 62 -7.85 -3.77 1.10
CA ILE A 62 -6.49 -3.84 1.63
C ILE A 62 -6.63 -4.11 3.13
N THR A 63 -6.01 -5.17 3.62
CA THR A 63 -6.04 -5.54 5.05
C THR A 63 -5.37 -4.43 5.89
N PRO A 64 -6.06 -3.88 6.90
CA PRO A 64 -5.43 -2.96 7.84
C PRO A 64 -4.28 -3.64 8.61
N GLN A 65 -3.16 -2.92 8.72
CA GLN A 65 -1.97 -3.30 9.48
C GLN A 65 -1.67 -2.30 10.62
N TYR A 66 -2.25 -1.10 10.56
CA TYR A 66 -2.04 -0.02 11.53
C TYR A 66 -3.37 0.62 11.92
N ASP A 67 -3.52 0.95 13.19
CA ASP A 67 -4.66 1.68 13.74
C ASP A 67 -4.60 3.19 13.43
N ASP A 68 -3.39 3.73 13.24
CA ASP A 68 -3.17 5.10 12.82
C ASP A 68 -3.40 5.27 11.30
N PRO A 69 -4.21 6.26 10.87
CA PRO A 69 -4.50 6.50 9.45
C PRO A 69 -3.26 6.82 8.60
N ILE A 70 -2.29 7.57 9.13
CA ILE A 70 -1.14 8.04 8.34
C ILE A 70 -0.20 6.86 8.03
N ASN A 71 0.09 6.04 9.03
CA ASN A 71 0.85 4.80 8.90
C ASN A 71 0.12 3.79 8.00
N GLN A 72 -1.19 3.66 8.11
CA GLN A 72 -1.98 2.78 7.24
C GLN A 72 -1.97 3.22 5.77
N LEU A 73 -2.15 4.52 5.49
CA LEU A 73 -2.10 5.06 4.12
C LEU A 73 -0.69 5.06 3.53
N THR A 74 0.35 5.12 4.37
CA THR A 74 1.76 5.09 3.92
C THR A 74 2.22 3.66 3.62
N SER A 75 2.01 2.72 4.55
CA SER A 75 2.41 1.30 4.38
C SER A 75 1.70 0.63 3.20
N SER A 76 0.40 0.93 2.98
CA SER A 76 -0.35 0.38 1.86
C SER A 76 -0.04 1.00 0.49
N ARG A 77 0.78 2.06 0.41
CA ARG A 77 1.01 2.83 -0.83
C ARG A 77 1.55 1.98 -1.98
N GLN A 78 2.46 1.04 -1.72
CA GLN A 78 2.99 0.11 -2.73
C GLN A 78 1.93 -0.88 -3.23
N VAL A 79 1.04 -1.34 -2.35
CA VAL A 79 -0.09 -2.22 -2.73
C VAL A 79 -1.09 -1.45 -3.60
N VAL A 80 -1.45 -0.21 -3.22
CA VAL A 80 -2.28 0.68 -4.04
C VAL A 80 -1.65 0.91 -5.42
N ARG A 81 -0.35 1.23 -5.49
CA ARG A 81 0.38 1.41 -6.75
C ARG A 81 0.29 0.17 -7.65
N SER A 82 0.59 -1.03 -7.14
CA SER A 82 0.56 -2.26 -7.95
C SER A 82 -0.85 -2.61 -8.44
N ILE A 83 -1.89 -2.39 -7.64
CA ILE A 83 -3.28 -2.56 -8.08
C ILE A 83 -3.59 -1.58 -9.24
N LEU A 84 -3.23 -0.30 -9.10
CA LEU A 84 -3.48 0.71 -10.13
C LEU A 84 -2.68 0.44 -11.42
N VAL A 85 -1.42 -0.01 -11.32
CA VAL A 85 -0.60 -0.44 -12.47
C VAL A 85 -1.25 -1.62 -13.19
N ASN A 86 -1.73 -2.62 -12.46
CA ASN A 86 -2.34 -3.81 -13.03
C ASN A 86 -3.67 -3.53 -13.71
N GLU A 87 -4.54 -2.70 -13.12
CA GLU A 87 -5.82 -2.33 -13.75
C GLU A 87 -5.63 -1.32 -14.91
N LEU A 88 -4.65 -0.42 -14.84
CA LEU A 88 -4.32 0.46 -15.97
C LEU A 88 -3.85 -0.34 -17.19
N LYS A 89 -2.98 -1.35 -17.00
CA LYS A 89 -2.54 -2.27 -18.07
C LYS A 89 -3.71 -3.02 -18.73
N LYS A 90 -4.76 -3.37 -17.97
CA LYS A 90 -5.95 -4.09 -18.48
C LYS A 90 -6.96 -3.18 -19.17
N MET A 91 -7.15 -1.95 -18.66
CA MET A 91 -8.26 -1.08 -19.04
C MET A 91 -7.86 0.09 -19.96
N GLY A 92 -6.57 0.39 -20.13
CA GLY A 92 -6.06 1.52 -20.92
C GLY A 92 -6.30 2.90 -20.30
N GLY A 93 -7.23 3.01 -19.35
CA GLY A 93 -7.47 4.19 -18.53
C GLY A 93 -8.42 3.86 -17.38
N ILE A 94 -8.16 4.38 -16.19
CA ILE A 94 -8.96 4.09 -14.99
C ILE A 94 -9.35 5.35 -14.23
N LYS A 95 -10.52 5.31 -13.60
CA LYS A 95 -10.92 6.19 -12.50
C LYS A 95 -10.85 5.40 -11.21
N TYR A 96 -10.34 5.99 -10.14
CA TYR A 96 -10.28 5.31 -8.84
C TYR A 96 -10.57 6.23 -7.67
N THR A 97 -11.06 5.65 -6.56
CA THR A 97 -11.29 6.35 -5.29
C THR A 97 -10.80 5.47 -4.15
N GLU A 98 -9.85 5.99 -3.37
CA GLU A 98 -9.30 5.39 -2.16
C GLU A 98 -10.24 5.72 -0.99
N THR A 99 -10.52 4.78 -0.09
CA THR A 99 -11.43 5.02 1.05
C THR A 99 -11.01 4.24 2.28
N LEU A 100 -10.90 4.96 3.40
CA LEU A 100 -10.52 4.43 4.69
C LEU A 100 -11.73 4.47 5.63
N LYS A 101 -12.13 3.32 6.18
CA LYS A 101 -13.13 3.22 7.24
C LYS A 101 -12.42 3.15 8.58
N ALA A 102 -12.63 4.14 9.45
CA ALA A 102 -12.08 4.15 10.80
C ALA A 102 -13.19 4.09 11.85
N ARG A 103 -12.89 3.41 12.96
CA ARG A 103 -13.71 3.46 14.17
C ARG A 103 -13.31 4.71 14.96
N MET A 104 -14.30 5.53 15.27
CA MET A 104 -14.11 6.79 16.00
C MET A 104 -14.75 6.68 17.39
N SER A 105 -14.16 7.33 18.39
CA SER A 105 -14.73 7.47 19.75
C SER A 105 -14.82 8.93 20.19
N LYS A 106 -15.92 9.32 20.81
CA LYS A 106 -16.16 10.65 21.40
C LYS A 106 -16.63 10.49 22.85
N GLU A 107 -16.09 11.31 23.75
CA GLU A 107 -16.63 11.45 25.10
C GLU A 107 -17.86 12.38 25.13
N VAL A 108 -18.91 11.96 25.85
CA VAL A 108 -20.20 12.67 25.93
C VAL A 108 -20.54 13.08 27.38
N GLY A 109 -19.63 12.84 28.32
CA GLY A 109 -19.79 13.13 29.75
C GLY A 109 -20.26 11.92 30.58
N ASN A 110 -20.06 11.98 31.90
CA ASN A 110 -20.34 10.91 32.88
C ASN A 110 -19.87 9.52 32.38
N ASP A 111 -18.58 9.43 32.03
CA ASP A 111 -17.86 8.23 31.55
C ASP A 111 -18.45 7.54 30.30
N LYS A 112 -19.36 8.21 29.57
CA LYS A 112 -20.00 7.67 28.36
C LYS A 112 -19.21 8.03 27.10
N THR A 113 -18.50 7.04 26.57
CA THR A 113 -17.92 7.09 25.21
C THR A 113 -18.96 6.69 24.16
N LYS A 114 -19.32 7.58 23.24
CA LYS A 114 -19.96 7.19 21.97
C LYS A 114 -18.89 6.60 21.05
N LYS A 115 -19.20 5.50 20.37
CA LYS A 115 -18.37 4.92 19.29
C LYS A 115 -19.15 4.90 17.99
N ASP A 116 -18.46 5.08 16.86
CA ASP A 116 -19.09 5.17 15.53
C ASP A 116 -18.14 4.73 14.41
N SER A 117 -18.69 4.48 13.21
CA SER A 117 -17.97 4.04 12.01
C SER A 117 -17.98 5.14 10.96
N VAL A 118 -16.81 5.69 10.60
CA VAL A 118 -16.72 6.85 9.68
C VAL A 118 -15.91 6.50 8.43
N TYR A 119 -16.43 6.89 7.27
CA TYR A 119 -15.85 6.60 5.96
C TYR A 119 -15.16 7.84 5.36
N PHE A 120 -13.84 7.81 5.32
CA PHE A 120 -12.99 8.87 4.78
C PHE A 120 -12.58 8.53 3.34
N LYS A 121 -13.37 9.02 2.38
CA LYS A 121 -13.13 8.84 0.93
C LYS A 121 -12.27 9.95 0.33
N SER A 122 -11.38 9.58 -0.58
CA SER A 122 -10.59 10.52 -1.38
C SER A 122 -11.46 11.27 -2.41
N LYS A 123 -10.84 12.12 -3.22
CA LYS A 123 -11.44 12.52 -4.52
C LYS A 123 -11.30 11.34 -5.50
N THR A 124 -12.19 11.23 -6.48
CA THR A 124 -11.97 10.30 -7.59
C THR A 124 -10.82 10.82 -8.46
N GLY A 125 -9.72 10.07 -8.50
CA GLY A 125 -8.61 10.28 -9.43
C GLY A 125 -8.96 9.73 -10.82
N THR A 126 -8.29 10.24 -11.84
CA THR A 126 -8.26 9.65 -13.20
C THR A 126 -6.80 9.44 -13.56
N VAL A 127 -6.50 8.27 -14.12
CA VAL A 127 -5.16 7.80 -14.46
C VAL A 127 -5.22 7.27 -15.90
N THR A 128 -4.45 7.87 -16.81
CA THR A 128 -4.30 7.42 -18.21
C THR A 128 -2.88 7.01 -18.56
N ASN A 129 -1.91 7.33 -17.69
CA ASN A 129 -0.50 6.95 -17.81
C ASN A 129 0.07 6.54 -16.44
N PHE A 130 1.29 6.00 -16.40
CA PHE A 130 1.90 5.51 -15.16
C PHE A 130 2.39 6.64 -14.22
N ASP A 131 2.64 7.83 -14.73
CA ASP A 131 3.13 9.00 -13.97
C ASP A 131 2.01 9.70 -13.20
N ASP A 132 0.76 9.57 -13.69
CA ASP A 132 -0.44 9.96 -12.96
C ASP A 132 -0.56 9.27 -11.61
N ILE A 133 -0.14 8.00 -11.51
CA ILE A 133 -0.44 7.12 -10.37
C ILE A 133 0.03 7.75 -9.06
N GLU A 134 1.30 8.15 -8.95
CA GLU A 134 1.84 8.68 -7.68
C GLU A 134 1.26 10.07 -7.39
N ARG A 135 1.11 10.89 -8.44
CA ARG A 135 0.52 12.23 -8.33
C ARG A 135 -0.91 12.16 -7.78
N THR A 136 -1.70 11.20 -8.24
CA THR A 136 -3.05 10.94 -7.72
C THR A 136 -3.05 10.24 -6.35
N ALA A 137 -2.08 9.35 -6.09
CA ALA A 137 -1.98 8.61 -4.84
C ALA A 137 -1.62 9.53 -3.65
N VAL A 138 -0.60 10.38 -3.81
CA VAL A 138 -0.21 11.38 -2.81
C VAL A 138 -1.35 12.37 -2.56
N PHE A 139 -2.00 12.87 -3.61
CA PHE A 139 -3.15 13.76 -3.47
C PHE A 139 -4.33 13.08 -2.75
N ASN A 140 -4.62 11.81 -3.04
CA ASN A 140 -5.68 11.06 -2.39
C ASN A 140 -5.37 10.78 -0.91
N GLN A 141 -4.12 10.45 -0.57
CA GLN A 141 -3.66 10.31 0.81
C GLN A 141 -3.86 11.60 1.61
N GLN A 142 -3.36 12.74 1.09
CA GLN A 142 -3.54 14.06 1.72
C GLN A 142 -5.03 14.41 1.88
N MET A 143 -5.85 14.10 0.88
CA MET A 143 -7.30 14.34 0.92
C MET A 143 -8.05 13.44 1.93
N ILE A 144 -7.54 12.26 2.26
CA ILE A 144 -8.10 11.42 3.34
C ILE A 144 -7.66 11.97 4.70
N ILE A 145 -6.37 12.26 4.89
CA ILE A 145 -5.81 12.82 6.14
C ILE A 145 -6.51 14.13 6.51
N SER A 146 -6.62 15.08 5.58
CA SER A 146 -7.29 16.37 5.81
C SER A 146 -8.79 16.22 6.17
N ARG A 147 -9.46 15.15 5.71
CA ARG A 147 -10.85 14.84 6.11
C ARG A 147 -10.94 14.29 7.52
N ILE A 148 -9.95 13.51 7.94
CA ILE A 148 -9.86 12.99 9.32
C ILE A 148 -9.59 14.18 10.26
N GLU A 149 -8.57 14.99 9.99
CA GLU A 149 -8.25 16.21 10.74
C GLU A 149 -9.47 17.15 10.85
N SER A 150 -10.15 17.41 9.74
CA SER A 150 -11.39 18.21 9.73
C SER A 150 -12.49 17.59 10.60
N PHE A 151 -12.67 16.27 10.52
CA PHE A 151 -13.67 15.55 11.31
C PHE A 151 -13.35 15.52 12.82
N GLN A 152 -12.06 15.57 13.20
CA GLN A 152 -11.60 15.70 14.59
C GLN A 152 -11.78 17.15 15.11
N ASN A 153 -11.37 18.13 14.31
CA ASN A 153 -11.23 19.53 14.74
C ASN A 153 -12.54 20.35 14.68
N LEU A 154 -13.50 20.01 13.80
CA LEU A 154 -14.72 20.80 13.61
C LEU A 154 -15.80 20.54 14.69
N GLY A 155 -15.44 20.78 15.96
CA GLY A 155 -16.37 20.82 17.10
C GLY A 155 -16.81 19.46 17.65
N SER A 156 -16.02 18.40 17.40
CA SER A 156 -16.51 17.04 17.50
C SER A 156 -15.83 16.18 18.59
N ASN A 157 -14.56 16.42 18.94
CA ASN A 157 -13.78 15.61 19.89
C ASN A 157 -13.79 14.09 19.57
N TRP A 158 -13.83 13.72 18.28
CA TRP A 158 -13.65 12.33 17.87
C TRP A 158 -12.17 11.96 17.84
N VAL A 159 -11.79 10.89 18.53
CA VAL A 159 -10.46 10.25 18.46
C VAL A 159 -10.57 9.01 17.56
N VAL A 160 -9.55 8.75 16.74
CA VAL A 160 -9.45 7.49 15.97
C VAL A 160 -9.12 6.36 16.95
N MET A 161 -9.93 5.30 16.97
CA MET A 161 -9.64 4.10 17.76
C MET A 161 -8.78 3.10 16.99
N ASN A 162 -9.23 2.75 15.77
CA ASN A 162 -8.62 1.76 14.91
C ASN A 162 -9.12 1.95 13.47
N ILE A 163 -8.37 1.43 12.49
CA ILE A 163 -8.87 1.26 11.12
C ILE A 163 -9.71 -0.03 11.06
N GLU A 164 -10.90 0.03 10.47
CA GLU A 164 -11.75 -1.14 10.26
C GLU A 164 -11.59 -1.74 8.86
N SER A 165 -11.42 -0.90 7.84
CA SER A 165 -11.09 -1.34 6.48
C SER A 165 -10.40 -0.24 5.68
N HIS A 166 -9.54 -0.66 4.74
CA HIS A 166 -9.03 0.19 3.67
C HIS A 166 -9.43 -0.44 2.34
N TYR A 167 -9.91 0.36 1.37
CA TYR A 167 -10.32 -0.17 0.08
C TYR A 167 -10.11 0.82 -1.07
N VAL A 168 -9.77 0.26 -2.23
CA VAL A 168 -9.56 0.98 -3.50
C VAL A 168 -10.65 0.56 -4.47
N ASN A 169 -11.49 1.51 -4.87
CA ASN A 169 -12.57 1.32 -5.83
C ASN A 169 -12.06 1.79 -7.19
N ILE A 170 -12.06 0.93 -8.22
CA ILE A 170 -11.55 1.22 -9.56
C ILE A 170 -12.69 1.03 -10.58
N ALA A 171 -12.78 1.90 -11.58
CA ALA A 171 -13.71 1.79 -12.71
C ALA A 171 -13.01 2.15 -14.02
N THR A 172 -13.43 1.56 -15.14
CA THR A 172 -12.87 1.88 -16.46
C THR A 172 -13.12 3.35 -16.82
N TYR A 173 -12.07 4.10 -17.16
CA TYR A 173 -12.23 5.45 -17.68
C TYR A 173 -12.50 5.42 -19.18
N LYS A 174 -13.77 5.58 -19.55
CA LYS A 174 -14.16 5.91 -20.91
C LYS A 174 -14.31 7.44 -21.00
N PRO A 175 -13.45 8.18 -21.74
CA PRO A 175 -13.73 9.57 -22.06
C PRO A 175 -15.00 9.64 -22.92
N LEU A 176 -15.69 10.79 -22.87
CA LEU A 176 -16.76 11.05 -23.84
C LEU A 176 -16.12 11.12 -25.23
N ALA A 177 -16.68 10.37 -26.19
CA ALA A 177 -16.20 10.42 -27.57
C ALA A 177 -16.36 11.84 -28.11
N GLY A 178 -15.27 12.44 -28.59
CA GLY A 178 -15.23 13.83 -29.05
C GLY A 178 -15.89 14.05 -30.41
N SER A 179 -17.18 13.72 -30.54
CA SER A 179 -17.98 13.97 -31.76
C SER A 179 -18.33 15.45 -31.97
N SER A 180 -17.50 16.36 -31.46
CA SER A 180 -17.64 17.81 -31.56
C SER A 180 -16.72 18.43 -32.61
N TYR A 181 -16.07 17.60 -33.43
CA TYR A 181 -15.63 18.04 -34.76
C TYR A 181 -16.87 18.13 -35.66
N MET A 182 -17.61 19.24 -35.52
CA MET A 182 -18.49 19.67 -36.61
C MET A 182 -17.57 19.93 -37.80
N GLU A 183 -17.86 19.32 -38.95
CA GLU A 183 -17.07 19.55 -40.15
C GLU A 183 -17.06 21.05 -40.47
N LEU A 184 -15.87 21.60 -40.72
CA LEU A 184 -15.74 23.01 -41.05
C LEU A 184 -16.58 23.31 -42.30
N PRO A 185 -17.48 24.32 -42.30
CA PRO A 185 -18.25 24.66 -43.48
C PRO A 185 -17.34 24.97 -44.68
N GLU A 186 -17.73 24.55 -45.88
CA GLU A 186 -16.96 24.75 -47.12
C GLU A 186 -16.54 26.21 -47.32
N ASP A 187 -17.44 27.14 -46.98
CA ASP A 187 -17.26 28.59 -47.02
C ASP A 187 -16.00 29.11 -46.28
N ILE A 188 -15.45 28.33 -45.35
CA ILE A 188 -14.28 28.69 -44.52
C ILE A 188 -13.04 27.80 -44.84
N LYS A 189 -13.14 26.86 -45.80
CA LYS A 189 -12.01 26.03 -46.25
C LYS A 189 -11.14 26.67 -47.34
N GLN A 190 -11.57 27.81 -47.89
CA GLN A 190 -11.01 28.41 -49.11
C GLN A 190 -10.53 29.87 -48.93
N LEU A 191 -10.09 30.21 -47.71
CA LEU A 191 -9.43 31.49 -47.34
C LEU A 191 -7.94 31.25 -47.01
#